data_AF-N8W5K8-F1
#
_entry.id   AF-N8W5K8-F1
#
_cell.length_a   1.000
_cell.length_b   1.000
_cell.length_c   1.000
_cell.angle_alpha   90.00
_cell.angle_beta   90.00
_cell.angle_gamma   90.00
#
_symmetry.space_group_name_H-M   'P 1'
#
loop_
_entity.id
_entity.type
_entity.pdbx_description
1 polymer ?
#
loop_
_entity_poly.entity_id
_entity_poly.type
_entity_poly.pdbx_seq_one_letter_code
_entity_poly.pdbx_strand_id
1 'polypeptide(L)'
;MLVNTVKIKHGESYRIINESDFKHGQHELYEGEKLSVAPDNVTLDLKVGITPDLQKTIDDMKNECQRVENNNVQLKALLVEREAIEAQLRGELKGALESVSALTEQLAKYQKVDYSKLKVDEIKELLKSKNIEIPPDVKLKEDLLALLPKE
;
A
#
# COMPACT_ATOMS: atom_id res chain seq x y z
N MET A 1 74.86 -45.65 -4.92
CA MET A 1 73.74 -44.67 -5.04
C MET A 1 74.36 -43.30 -5.11
N LEU A 2 74.03 -42.50 -6.13
CA LEU A 2 74.39 -41.08 -6.15
C LEU A 2 73.41 -40.36 -5.23
N VAL A 3 73.94 -39.60 -4.27
CA VAL A 3 73.14 -38.74 -3.39
C VAL A 3 73.13 -37.35 -4.01
N ASN A 4 71.95 -36.87 -4.39
CA ASN A 4 71.82 -35.50 -4.86
C ASN A 4 71.93 -34.55 -3.67
N THR A 5 72.73 -33.50 -3.83
CA THR A 5 72.95 -32.49 -2.80
C THR A 5 72.66 -31.10 -3.36
N VAL A 6 72.26 -30.19 -2.48
CA VAL A 6 71.95 -28.80 -2.84
C VAL A 6 72.57 -27.82 -1.85
N LYS A 7 72.98 -26.66 -2.36
CA LYS A 7 73.45 -25.55 -1.54
C LYS A 7 72.28 -24.73 -1.01
N ILE A 8 72.23 -24.57 0.31
CA ILE A 8 71.28 -23.70 0.99
C ILE A 8 72.01 -22.56 1.70
N LYS A 9 71.36 -21.40 1.78
CA LYS A 9 71.91 -20.20 2.42
C LYS A 9 72.14 -20.44 3.92
N HIS A 10 73.30 -20.01 4.42
CA HIS A 10 73.66 -20.13 5.82
C HIS A 10 74.50 -18.92 6.27
N GLY A 11 73.83 -17.91 6.82
CA GLY A 11 74.45 -16.62 7.14
C GLY A 11 74.94 -15.91 5.88
N GLU A 12 76.20 -15.49 5.86
CA GLU A 12 76.87 -14.88 4.70
C GLU A 12 77.47 -15.90 3.71
N SER A 13 77.30 -17.21 3.99
CA SER A 13 77.83 -18.31 3.17
C SER A 13 76.74 -19.33 2.84
N TYR A 14 77.15 -20.54 2.41
CA TYR A 14 76.27 -21.66 2.12
C TYR A 14 76.64 -22.89 2.94
N ARG A 15 75.69 -23.80 3.11
CA ARG A 15 75.93 -25.18 3.53
C ARG A 15 75.30 -26.15 2.54
N ILE A 16 75.87 -27.35 2.42
CA ILE A 16 75.38 -28.39 1.52
C ILE A 16 74.55 -29.39 2.34
N ILE A 17 73.35 -29.71 1.87
CA ILE A 17 72.48 -30.75 2.43
C ILE A 17 72.11 -31.75 1.34
N ASN A 18 71.62 -32.93 1.72
CA ASN A 18 70.99 -33.81 0.75
C ASN A 18 69.72 -33.14 0.23
N GLU A 19 69.45 -33.28 -1.07
CA GLU A 19 68.26 -32.69 -1.69
C GLU A 19 66.97 -33.24 -1.07
N SER A 20 66.96 -34.51 -0.65
CA SER A 20 65.86 -35.14 0.08
C SER A 20 65.55 -34.51 1.44
N ASP A 21 66.53 -33.82 2.04
CA ASP A 21 66.37 -33.14 3.33
C ASP A 21 65.92 -31.67 3.15
N PHE A 22 65.73 -31.22 1.90
CA PHE A 22 65.25 -29.87 1.61
C PHE A 22 63.77 -29.73 1.99
N LYS A 23 63.43 -28.68 2.74
CA LYS A 23 62.07 -28.39 3.18
C LYS A 23 61.69 -26.97 2.75
N HIS A 24 60.73 -26.86 1.83
CA HIS A 24 60.19 -25.58 1.41
C HIS A 24 59.67 -24.79 2.63
N GLY A 25 60.02 -23.51 2.71
CA GLY A 25 59.68 -22.62 3.83
C GLY A 25 60.65 -22.68 5.03
N GLN A 26 61.48 -23.72 5.16
CA GLN A 26 62.54 -23.80 6.18
C GLN A 26 63.94 -23.56 5.60
N HIS A 27 64.15 -23.96 4.35
CA HIS A 27 65.41 -23.80 3.64
C HIS A 27 65.25 -22.83 2.45
N GLU A 28 66.26 -22.01 2.23
CA GLU A 28 66.39 -21.12 1.07
C GLU A 28 67.60 -21.56 0.25
N LEU A 29 67.44 -21.71 -1.07
CA LEU A 29 68.52 -22.12 -1.97
C LEU A 29 69.57 -21.00 -2.09
N TYR A 30 70.85 -21.37 -2.11
CA TYR A 30 71.94 -20.41 -2.31
C TYR A 30 72.06 -20.06 -3.80
N GLU A 31 72.42 -18.81 -4.09
CA GLU A 31 72.47 -18.17 -5.42
C GLU A 31 72.51 -19.11 -6.64
N GLY A 32 71.41 -19.14 -7.41
CA GLY A 32 71.33 -19.84 -8.69
C GLY A 32 71.12 -21.36 -8.59
N GLU A 33 71.22 -21.94 -7.40
CA GLU A 33 70.96 -23.36 -7.15
C GLU A 33 69.47 -23.69 -7.43
N LYS A 34 69.20 -24.89 -7.94
CA LYS A 34 67.85 -25.40 -8.18
C LYS A 34 67.74 -26.82 -7.63
N LEU A 35 66.57 -27.19 -7.13
CA LEU A 35 66.25 -28.60 -6.87
C LEU A 35 66.20 -29.34 -8.21
N SER A 36 66.70 -30.57 -8.22
CA SER A 36 66.63 -31.47 -9.37
C SER A 36 65.19 -31.86 -9.69
N VAL A 37 64.31 -31.84 -8.69
CA VAL A 37 62.87 -32.11 -8.84
C VAL A 37 62.09 -30.83 -8.53
N ALA A 38 61.27 -30.40 -9.48
CA ALA A 38 60.32 -29.31 -9.22
C ALA A 38 59.35 -29.75 -8.10
N PRO A 39 58.97 -28.86 -7.16
CA PRO A 39 57.97 -29.21 -6.16
C PRO A 39 56.70 -29.67 -6.87
N ASP A 40 56.15 -30.82 -6.44
CA ASP A 40 54.82 -31.28 -6.86
C ASP A 40 53.81 -30.20 -6.46
N ASN A 41 53.43 -29.38 -7.43
CA ASN A 41 52.43 -28.34 -7.26
C ASN A 41 51.06 -29.01 -7.18
N VAL A 42 50.61 -29.28 -5.95
CA VAL A 42 49.25 -29.71 -5.68
C VAL A 42 48.30 -28.56 -6.04
N THR A 43 47.64 -28.69 -7.19
CA THR A 43 46.63 -27.73 -7.64
C THR A 43 45.29 -28.15 -7.05
N LEU A 44 44.72 -27.35 -6.17
CA LEU A 44 43.40 -27.58 -5.59
C LEU A 44 42.34 -26.83 -6.40
N ASP A 45 41.55 -27.53 -7.20
CA ASP A 45 40.34 -26.97 -7.82
C ASP A 45 39.21 -26.88 -6.78
N LEU A 46 39.06 -25.70 -6.19
CA LEU A 46 37.98 -25.42 -5.24
C LEU A 46 36.73 -24.94 -6.00
N LYS A 47 35.76 -25.84 -6.17
CA LYS A 47 34.43 -25.49 -6.70
C LYS A 47 33.57 -24.92 -5.57
N VAL A 48 33.55 -23.60 -5.43
CA VAL A 48 32.65 -22.90 -4.52
C VAL A 48 31.25 -22.80 -5.13
N GLY A 49 30.23 -23.28 -4.40
CA GLY A 49 28.82 -23.19 -4.76
C GLY A 49 28.00 -22.56 -3.64
N ILE A 50 26.80 -22.06 -3.98
CA ILE A 50 25.83 -21.58 -3.00
C ILE A 50 25.36 -22.79 -2.18
N THR A 51 25.36 -22.68 -0.86
CA THR A 51 24.83 -23.75 0.00
C THR A 51 23.33 -23.93 -0.24
N PRO A 52 22.78 -25.14 -0.09
CA PRO A 52 21.34 -25.37 -0.26
C PRO A 52 20.47 -24.42 0.57
N ASP A 53 20.90 -24.08 1.79
CA ASP A 53 20.19 -23.16 2.68
C ASP A 53 20.15 -21.73 2.14
N LEU A 54 21.24 -21.26 1.55
CA LEU A 54 21.29 -19.94 0.92
C LEU A 54 20.47 -19.92 -0.37
N GLN A 55 20.47 -21.01 -1.13
CA GLN A 55 19.63 -21.15 -2.32
C GLN A 55 18.14 -21.09 -1.95
N LYS A 56 17.73 -21.81 -0.90
CA LYS A 56 16.36 -21.76 -0.38
C LYS A 56 15.98 -20.35 0.05
N THR A 57 16.86 -19.65 0.77
CA THR A 57 16.62 -18.27 1.20
C THR A 57 16.41 -17.33 0.00
N ILE A 58 17.21 -17.49 -1.06
CA ILE A 58 17.07 -16.72 -2.30
C ILE A 58 15.70 -16.99 -2.96
N ASP A 59 15.29 -18.24 -3.02
CA ASP A 59 14.03 -18.63 -3.66
C ASP A 59 12.82 -18.12 -2.86
N ASP A 60 12.86 -18.23 -1.52
CA ASP A 60 11.84 -17.68 -0.62
C ASP A 60 11.74 -16.15 -0.77
N MET A 61 12.88 -15.45 -0.84
CA MET A 61 12.91 -13.99 -1.06
C MET A 61 12.31 -13.60 -2.42
N LYS A 62 12.62 -14.35 -3.50
CA LYS A 62 12.02 -14.10 -4.82
C LYS A 62 10.51 -14.26 -4.81
N ASN A 63 10.02 -15.32 -4.16
CA ASN A 63 8.60 -15.57 -4.04
C ASN A 63 7.90 -14.45 -3.25
N GLU A 64 8.53 -13.97 -2.18
CA GLU A 64 8.00 -12.85 -1.39
C GLU A 64 7.97 -11.55 -2.19
N CYS A 65 9.03 -11.22 -2.94
CA CYS A 65 9.04 -10.06 -3.83
C CYS A 65 7.90 -10.14 -4.86
N GLN A 66 7.72 -11.29 -5.50
CA GLN A 66 6.65 -11.48 -6.48
C GLN A 66 5.26 -11.31 -5.86
N ARG A 67 5.07 -11.81 -4.63
CA ARG A 67 3.82 -11.65 -3.89
C ARG A 67 3.54 -10.18 -3.57
N VAL A 68 4.55 -9.44 -3.10
CA VAL A 68 4.43 -8.01 -2.80
C VAL A 68 4.11 -7.20 -4.05
N GLU A 69 4.75 -7.50 -5.18
CA GLU A 69 4.45 -6.87 -6.47
C GLU A 69 2.99 -7.08 -6.90
N ASN A 70 2.51 -8.33 -6.81
CA ASN A 70 1.13 -8.65 -7.15
C ASN A 70 0.12 -7.94 -6.24
N ASN A 71 0.38 -7.94 -4.93
CA ASN A 71 -0.45 -7.22 -3.96
C ASN A 71 -0.47 -5.72 -4.24
N ASN A 72 0.67 -5.13 -4.61
CA ASN A 72 0.76 -3.72 -4.95
C ASN A 72 -0.05 -3.36 -6.21
N VAL A 73 -0.06 -4.23 -7.22
CA VAL A 73 -0.91 -4.05 -8.41
C VAL A 73 -2.39 -4.07 -8.02
N GLN A 74 -2.81 -5.05 -7.21
CA GLN A 74 -4.19 -5.17 -6.76
C GLN A 74 -4.62 -3.99 -5.88
N LEU A 75 -3.79 -3.57 -4.93
CA LEU A 75 -4.06 -2.42 -4.07
C LEU A 75 -4.22 -1.12 -4.86
N LYS A 76 -3.37 -0.89 -5.87
CA LYS A 76 -3.51 0.26 -6.76
C LYS A 76 -4.83 0.24 -7.53
N ALA A 77 -5.25 -0.93 -8.03
CA ALA A 77 -6.54 -1.06 -8.71
C ALA A 77 -7.72 -0.74 -7.78
N LEU A 78 -7.71 -1.27 -6.56
CA LEU A 78 -8.75 -0.99 -5.56
C LEU A 78 -8.81 0.49 -5.16
N LEU A 79 -7.67 1.17 -5.08
CA LEU A 79 -7.64 2.62 -4.81
C LEU A 79 -8.34 3.42 -5.91
N VAL A 80 -8.06 3.11 -7.17
CA VAL A 80 -8.71 3.76 -8.32
C VAL A 80 -10.22 3.50 -8.31
N GLU A 81 -10.64 2.26 -8.05
CA GLU A 81 -12.07 1.91 -7.95
C GLU A 81 -12.75 2.67 -6.80
N ARG A 82 -12.12 2.73 -5.62
CA ARG A 82 -12.62 3.49 -4.47
C ARG A 82 -12.77 4.97 -4.80
N GLU A 83 -11.79 5.58 -5.45
CA GLU A 83 -11.84 6.99 -5.85
C GLU A 83 -12.98 7.27 -6.84
N ALA A 84 -13.22 6.36 -7.79
CA ALA A 84 -14.33 6.46 -8.72
C ALA A 84 -15.69 6.37 -8.01
N ILE A 85 -15.85 5.42 -7.07
CA ILE A 85 -17.07 5.29 -6.27
C ILE A 85 -17.29 6.53 -5.40
N GLU A 86 -16.23 7.06 -4.78
CA GLU A 86 -16.34 8.27 -3.96
C GLU A 86 -16.78 9.47 -4.79
N ALA A 87 -16.25 9.64 -6.00
CA ALA A 87 -16.66 10.70 -6.92
C ALA A 87 -18.13 10.55 -7.34
N GLN A 88 -18.57 9.32 -7.64
CA GLN A 88 -19.96 9.03 -7.99
C GLN A 88 -20.92 9.37 -6.84
N LEU A 89 -20.64 8.87 -5.63
CA LEU A 89 -21.46 9.12 -4.45
C LEU A 89 -21.53 10.62 -4.10
N ARG A 90 -20.42 11.35 -4.26
CA ARG A 90 -20.41 12.81 -4.08
C ARG A 90 -21.31 13.52 -5.09
N GLY A 91 -21.31 13.06 -6.35
CA GLY A 91 -22.19 13.59 -7.39
C GLY A 91 -23.67 13.34 -7.08
N GLU A 92 -24.01 12.12 -6.71
CA GLU A 92 -25.38 11.73 -6.34
C GLU A 92 -25.88 12.52 -5.14
N LEU A 93 -25.07 12.65 -4.07
CA LEU A 93 -25.42 13.41 -2.89
C LEU A 93 -25.65 14.89 -3.21
N LYS A 94 -24.81 15.48 -4.07
CA LYS A 94 -24.97 16.87 -4.50
C LYS A 94 -26.28 17.06 -5.25
N GLY A 95 -26.62 16.17 -6.20
CA GLY A 95 -27.88 16.26 -6.95
C GLY A 95 -29.11 16.08 -6.05
N ALA A 96 -29.04 15.19 -5.06
CA ALA A 96 -30.09 15.02 -4.07
C ALA A 96 -30.28 16.28 -3.21
N LEU A 97 -29.18 16.90 -2.76
CA LEU A 97 -29.21 18.14 -1.99
C LEU A 97 -29.86 19.28 -2.78
N GLU A 98 -29.46 19.47 -4.04
CA GLU A 98 -30.05 20.47 -4.94
C GLU A 98 -31.56 20.25 -5.14
N SER A 99 -31.98 18.99 -5.28
CA SER A 99 -33.40 18.61 -5.39
C SER A 99 -34.17 18.93 -4.11
N VAL A 100 -33.62 18.62 -2.94
CA VAL A 100 -34.22 18.96 -1.64
C VAL A 100 -34.34 20.46 -1.46
N SER A 101 -33.31 21.23 -1.82
CA SER A 101 -33.35 22.69 -1.79
C SER A 101 -34.48 23.23 -2.68
N ALA A 102 -34.61 22.73 -3.91
CA ALA A 102 -35.68 23.14 -4.82
C ALA A 102 -37.08 22.82 -4.25
N LEU A 103 -37.26 21.62 -3.67
CA LEU A 103 -38.52 21.26 -3.02
C LEU A 103 -38.81 22.12 -1.79
N THR A 104 -37.79 22.48 -1.01
CA THR A 104 -37.92 23.36 0.16
C THR A 104 -38.39 24.75 -0.26
N GLU A 105 -37.82 25.31 -1.33
CA GLU A 105 -38.25 26.59 -1.90
C GLU A 105 -39.69 26.52 -2.45
N GLN A 106 -40.08 25.40 -3.06
CA GLN A 106 -41.45 25.19 -3.50
C GLN A 106 -42.41 25.11 -2.31
N LEU A 107 -42.07 24.36 -1.25
CA LEU A 107 -42.89 24.23 -0.05
C LEU A 107 -43.10 25.60 0.63
N ALA A 108 -42.07 26.44 0.67
CA ALA A 108 -42.15 27.80 1.20
C ALA A 108 -43.17 28.69 0.45
N LYS A 109 -43.49 28.40 -0.82
CA LYS A 109 -44.56 29.08 -1.56
C LYS A 109 -45.96 28.66 -1.08
N TYR A 110 -46.10 27.44 -0.58
CA TYR A 110 -47.36 26.91 -0.03
C TYR A 110 -47.55 27.26 1.45
N GLN A 111 -46.47 27.53 2.19
CA GLN A 111 -46.50 27.89 3.63
C GLN A 111 -46.89 29.35 3.92
N LYS A 112 -47.32 30.11 2.90
CA LYS A 112 -47.78 31.50 3.01
C LYS A 112 -49.17 31.69 2.39
N VAL A 113 -50.11 30.79 2.69
CA VAL A 113 -51.52 31.11 2.43
C VAL A 113 -51.95 32.13 3.47
N ASP A 114 -51.91 33.42 3.11
CA ASP A 114 -52.56 34.46 3.90
C ASP A 114 -54.07 34.24 3.87
N TYR A 115 -54.55 33.43 4.81
CA TYR A 115 -55.96 33.05 4.91
C TYR A 115 -56.88 34.29 5.04
N SER A 116 -56.35 35.43 5.50
CA SER A 116 -57.07 36.71 5.58
C SER A 116 -57.57 37.20 4.22
N LYS A 117 -56.92 36.78 3.12
CA LYS A 117 -57.32 37.13 1.74
C LYS A 117 -58.43 36.24 1.19
N LEU A 118 -58.76 35.13 1.84
CA LEU A 118 -59.84 34.24 1.43
C LEU A 118 -61.21 34.84 1.76
N LYS A 119 -62.22 34.50 0.95
CA LYS A 119 -63.63 34.80 1.22
C LYS A 119 -64.17 33.85 2.28
N VAL A 120 -65.27 34.24 2.92
CA VAL A 120 -65.92 33.46 3.98
C VAL A 120 -66.30 32.05 3.51
N ASP A 121 -66.78 31.90 2.28
CA ASP A 121 -67.18 30.60 1.72
C ASP A 121 -65.96 29.69 1.49
N GLU A 122 -64.86 30.26 0.99
CA GLU A 122 -63.59 29.55 0.78
C GLU A 122 -62.98 29.09 2.12
N ILE A 123 -63.09 29.90 3.18
CA ILE A 123 -62.64 29.52 4.53
C ILE A 123 -63.50 28.37 5.08
N LYS A 124 -64.83 28.40 4.90
CA LYS A 124 -65.71 27.31 5.34
C LYS A 124 -65.45 26.01 4.59
N GLU A 125 -65.17 26.09 3.29
CA GLU A 125 -64.81 24.92 2.47
C GLU A 125 -63.46 24.33 2.91
N LEU A 126 -62.47 25.18 3.22
CA LEU A 126 -61.17 24.78 3.74
C LEU A 126 -61.24 24.13 5.13
N LEU A 127 -62.05 24.68 6.04
CA LEU A 127 -62.30 24.10 7.37
C LEU A 127 -62.92 22.71 7.25
N LYS A 128 -63.91 22.54 6.35
CA LYS A 128 -64.50 21.24 6.02
C LYS A 128 -63.46 20.27 5.44
N SER A 129 -62.63 20.71 4.49
CA SER A 129 -61.62 19.84 3.87
C SER A 129 -60.53 19.40 4.85
N LYS A 130 -60.26 20.20 5.89
CA LYS A 130 -59.34 19.86 6.99
C LYS A 130 -60.04 19.12 8.15
N ASN A 131 -61.32 18.76 8.00
CA ASN A 131 -62.11 18.06 9.00
C ASN A 131 -62.22 18.83 10.34
N ILE A 132 -62.31 20.16 10.27
CA ILE A 132 -62.52 21.07 11.41
C ILE A 132 -64.02 21.41 11.46
N GLU A 133 -64.69 21.03 12.54
CA GLU A 133 -66.10 21.41 12.76
C GLU A 133 -66.23 22.91 13.03
N ILE A 134 -67.25 23.53 12.43
CA ILE A 134 -67.55 24.94 12.61
C ILE A 134 -68.62 25.07 13.70
N PRO A 135 -68.29 25.68 14.86
CA PRO A 135 -69.28 25.90 15.91
C PRO A 135 -70.44 26.77 15.41
N PRO A 136 -71.69 26.51 15.84
CA PRO A 136 -72.90 27.19 15.35
C PRO A 136 -72.96 28.70 15.67
N ASP A 137 -72.19 29.14 16.66
CA ASP A 137 -72.03 30.51 17.11
C ASP A 137 -71.02 31.32 16.28
N VAL A 138 -70.15 30.66 15.50
CA VAL A 138 -69.13 31.29 14.68
C VAL A 138 -69.73 31.79 13.35
N LYS A 139 -69.80 33.12 13.19
CA LYS A 139 -70.38 33.75 11.98
C LYS A 139 -69.49 34.82 11.36
N LEU A 140 -68.58 35.42 12.11
CA LEU A 140 -67.69 36.45 11.60
C LEU A 140 -66.51 35.82 10.87
N LYS A 141 -65.98 36.54 9.87
CA LYS A 141 -64.79 36.11 9.13
C LYS A 141 -63.58 35.91 10.06
N GLU A 142 -63.42 36.78 11.05
CA GLU A 142 -62.32 36.72 12.02
C GLU A 142 -62.38 35.46 12.89
N ASP A 143 -63.57 35.10 13.37
CA ASP A 143 -63.78 33.88 14.14
C ASP A 143 -63.48 32.62 13.31
N LEU A 144 -63.89 32.60 12.03
CA LEU A 144 -63.59 31.50 11.11
C LEU A 144 -62.09 31.38 10.80
N LEU A 145 -61.38 32.51 10.71
CA LEU A 145 -59.92 32.54 10.55
C LEU A 145 -59.20 32.03 11.80
N ALA A 146 -59.74 32.28 13.00
CA ALA A 146 -59.16 31.81 14.25
C ALA A 146 -59.25 30.29 14.44
N LEU A 147 -60.16 29.62 13.72
CA LEU A 147 -60.28 28.15 13.70
C LEU A 147 -59.25 27.46 12.81
N LEU A 148 -58.60 28.20 11.90
CA LEU A 148 -57.54 27.63 11.07
C LEU A 148 -56.29 27.37 11.92
N PRO A 149 -55.61 26.23 11.74
CA PRO A 149 -54.37 25.96 12.45
C PRO A 149 -53.36 27.06 12.14
N LYS A 150 -52.80 27.65 13.20
CA LYS A 150 -51.70 28.62 13.08
C LYS A 150 -50.45 27.82 12.72
N GLU A 151 -49.95 28.00 11.49
CA GLU A 151 -48.63 27.51 11.09
C GLU A 151 -47.51 28.32 11.75
#